data_AF-A0A7C6V343-F1
#
_entry.id   AF-A0A7C6V343-F1
#
_cell.length_a   1.000
_cell.length_b   1.000
_cell.length_c   1.000
_cell.angle_alpha   90.00
_cell.angle_beta   90.00
_cell.angle_gamma   90.00
#
_symmetry.space_group_name_H-M   'P 1'
#
loop_
_entity.id
_entity.type
_entity.pdbx_description
1 polymer ?
#
loop_
_entity_poly.entity_id
_entity_poly.type
_entity_poly.pdbx_seq_one_letter_code
_entity_poly.pdbx_strand_id
1 'polypeptide(L)'
;MLLQNLYLARLGPLAYLSVLVCTGFISAKKMRQPALYAFLAGCLSQTPGIISSLVVIVEILSKYEMPDAFDFAAQVWQTPFAPLFPLLPRIRLIDVPFYYWVTLLLSFVLPLFPASGAFINCKLPNQRVKN
;
A
#
# COMPACT_ATOMS: atom_id res chain seq x y z
N MET A 1 -27.64 0.36 -15.87
CA MET A 1 -27.43 -1.04 -15.44
C MET A 1 -25.98 -1.53 -15.66
N LEU A 2 -25.40 -1.35 -16.85
CA LEU A 2 -24.00 -1.76 -17.15
C LEU A 2 -22.93 -1.07 -16.27
N LEU A 3 -23.11 0.23 -15.99
CA LEU A 3 -22.18 1.01 -15.15
C LEU A 3 -22.17 0.54 -13.68
N GLN A 4 -23.33 0.16 -13.13
CA GLN A 4 -23.49 -0.35 -11.76
C GLN A 4 -22.83 -1.73 -11.59
N ASN A 5 -22.97 -2.62 -12.58
CA ASN A 5 -22.32 -3.93 -12.57
C ASN A 5 -20.79 -3.81 -12.69
N LEU A 6 -20.28 -2.84 -13.46
CA LEU A 6 -18.85 -2.55 -13.52
C LEU A 6 -18.29 -1.99 -12.20
N TYR A 7 -19.06 -1.13 -11.53
CA TYR A 7 -18.69 -0.60 -10.21
C TYR A 7 -18.66 -1.71 -9.14
N LEU A 8 -19.69 -2.56 -9.07
CA LEU A 8 -19.73 -3.72 -8.16
C LEU A 8 -18.65 -4.76 -8.47
N ALA A 9 -18.37 -5.03 -9.75
CA ALA A 9 -17.32 -5.96 -10.16
C ALA A 9 -15.90 -5.46 -9.84
N ARG A 10 -15.69 -4.13 -9.83
CA ARG A 10 -14.38 -3.52 -9.52
C ARG A 10 -14.20 -3.21 -8.03
N LEU A 11 -15.25 -2.75 -7.35
CA LEU A 11 -15.21 -2.39 -5.92
C LEU A 11 -15.47 -3.57 -5.00
N GLY A 12 -16.27 -4.56 -5.42
CA GLY A 12 -16.57 -5.75 -4.64
C GLY A 12 -15.32 -6.52 -4.18
N PRO A 13 -14.37 -6.82 -5.08
CA PRO A 13 -13.10 -7.44 -4.70
C PRO A 13 -12.28 -6.59 -3.72
N LEU A 14 -12.23 -5.27 -3.90
CA LEU A 14 -11.50 -4.35 -3.02
C LEU A 14 -12.12 -4.29 -1.62
N ALA A 15 -13.46 -4.23 -1.54
CA ALA A 15 -14.19 -4.27 -0.28
C ALA A 15 -13.99 -5.61 0.45
N TYR A 16 -14.07 -6.73 -0.28
CA TYR A 16 -13.80 -8.06 0.26
C TYR A 16 -12.38 -8.19 0.80
N LEU A 17 -11.38 -7.72 0.03
CA LEU A 17 -9.97 -7.75 0.43
C LEU A 17 -9.73 -6.89 1.67
N SER A 18 -10.40 -5.73 1.76
CA SER A 18 -10.33 -4.84 2.92
C SER A 18 -10.89 -5.50 4.18
N VAL A 19 -12.05 -6.17 4.08
CA VAL A 19 -12.64 -6.94 5.18
C VAL A 19 -11.73 -8.10 5.58
N LEU A 20 -11.13 -8.80 4.62
CA LEU A 20 -10.20 -9.91 4.88
C LEU A 20 -8.94 -9.43 5.63
N VAL A 21 -8.36 -8.30 5.21
CA VAL A 21 -7.20 -7.69 5.87
C VAL A 21 -7.55 -7.23 7.29
N CYS A 22 -8.71 -6.58 7.49
CA CYS A 22 -9.18 -6.15 8.81
C CYS A 22 -9.43 -7.33 9.76
N THR A 23 -10.13 -8.37 9.30
CA THR A 23 -10.40 -9.57 10.10
C THR A 23 -9.12 -10.35 10.41
N GLY A 24 -8.20 -10.43 9.46
CA GLY A 24 -6.85 -10.96 9.65
C GLY A 24 -6.07 -10.17 10.71
N PHE A 25 -6.15 -8.85 10.69
CA PHE A 25 -5.42 -7.97 11.62
C PHE A 25 -5.91 -8.15 13.06
N ILE A 26 -7.23 -8.19 13.25
CA ILE A 26 -7.85 -8.45 14.56
C ILE A 26 -7.45 -9.83 15.07
N SER A 27 -7.48 -10.84 14.21
CA SER A 27 -7.12 -12.22 14.56
C SER A 27 -5.62 -12.36 14.90
N ALA A 28 -4.73 -11.74 14.11
CA ALA A 28 -3.30 -11.73 14.35
C ALA A 28 -2.92 -11.05 15.67
N LYS A 29 -3.61 -9.96 16.02
CA LYS A 29 -3.48 -9.29 17.32
C LYS A 29 -3.90 -10.22 18.47
N LYS A 30 -5.01 -10.95 18.31
CA LYS A 30 -5.52 -11.90 19.31
C LYS A 30 -4.59 -13.11 19.49
N MET A 31 -3.99 -13.61 18.41
CA MET A 31 -3.10 -14.78 18.41
C MET A 31 -1.64 -14.45 18.76
N ARG A 32 -1.32 -13.19 19.11
CA ARG A 32 0.04 -12.71 19.42
C ARG A 32 1.06 -13.12 18.35
N GLN A 33 0.70 -12.99 17.07
CA GLN A 33 1.60 -13.22 15.94
C GLN A 33 2.16 -11.87 15.47
N PRO A 34 3.27 -11.37 16.04
CA PRO A 34 3.74 -10.01 15.78
C PRO A 34 4.19 -9.82 14.33
N ALA A 35 4.72 -10.85 13.67
CA ALA A 35 5.07 -10.80 12.26
C ALA A 35 3.86 -10.59 11.35
N LEU A 36 2.78 -11.35 11.57
CA LEU A 36 1.54 -11.23 10.81
C LEU A 36 0.83 -9.90 11.11
N TYR A 37 0.84 -9.48 12.37
CA TYR A 37 0.30 -8.18 12.77
C TYR A 37 1.04 -7.02 12.09
N ALA A 38 2.37 -7.04 12.12
CA ALA A 38 3.21 -6.01 11.51
C ALA A 38 3.02 -5.95 9.98
N PHE A 39 2.91 -7.12 9.32
CA PHE A 39 2.60 -7.21 7.90
C PHE A 39 1.24 -6.55 7.58
N LEU A 40 0.19 -6.96 8.29
CA LEU A 40 -1.17 -6.45 8.04
C LEU A 40 -1.31 -4.96 8.37
N ALA A 41 -0.63 -4.49 9.42
CA ALA A 41 -0.53 -3.06 9.74
C ALA A 41 0.13 -2.28 8.60
N GLY A 42 1.21 -2.82 8.03
CA GLY A 42 1.89 -2.25 6.88
C GLY A 42 0.98 -2.21 5.66
N CYS A 43 0.28 -3.31 5.35
CA CYS A 43 -0.65 -3.34 4.22
C CYS A 43 -1.77 -2.29 4.38
N LEU A 44 -2.35 -2.18 5.58
CA LEU A 44 -3.38 -1.19 5.87
C LEU A 44 -2.86 0.24 5.76
N SER A 45 -1.62 0.49 6.19
CA SER A 45 -1.05 1.83 6.06
C SER A 45 -0.88 2.20 4.59
N GLN A 46 -0.50 1.27 3.71
CA GLN A 46 -0.28 1.58 2.28
C GLN A 46 -1.57 1.75 1.46
N THR A 47 -2.72 1.33 1.98
CA THR A 47 -4.02 1.37 1.27
C THR A 47 -4.40 2.75 0.72
N PRO A 48 -4.31 3.88 1.47
CA PRO A 48 -4.64 5.19 0.93
C PRO A 48 -3.80 5.54 -0.29
N GLY A 49 -2.48 5.30 -0.22
CA GLY A 49 -1.58 5.54 -1.34
C GLY A 49 -1.86 4.70 -2.57
N ILE A 50 -2.13 3.41 -2.38
CA ILE A 50 -2.47 2.49 -3.47
C ILE A 50 -3.79 2.90 -4.13
N ILE A 51 -4.81 3.23 -3.34
CA ILE A 51 -6.11 3.67 -3.86
C ILE A 51 -5.96 4.96 -4.66
N SER A 52 -5.32 5.99 -4.10
CA SER A 52 -5.05 7.24 -4.81
C SER A 52 -4.27 6.99 -6.11
N SER A 53 -3.28 6.10 -6.06
CA SER A 53 -2.45 5.76 -7.22
C SER A 53 -3.22 5.06 -8.34
N LEU A 54 -4.10 4.14 -7.98
CA LEU A 54 -4.93 3.43 -8.95
C LEU A 54 -5.96 4.36 -9.59
N VAL A 55 -6.52 5.32 -8.84
CA VAL A 55 -7.46 6.30 -9.39
C VAL A 55 -6.79 7.19 -10.44
N VAL A 56 -5.60 7.71 -10.16
CA VAL A 56 -4.82 8.52 -11.12
C VAL A 56 -4.45 7.70 -12.37
N ILE A 57 -4.09 6.42 -12.22
CA ILE A 57 -3.83 5.55 -13.38
C ILE A 57 -5.10 5.33 -14.21
N VAL A 58 -6.26 5.12 -13.56
CA VAL A 58 -7.54 4.94 -14.25
C VAL A 58 -7.95 6.21 -14.98
N GLU A 59 -7.72 7.39 -14.40
CA GLU A 59 -7.91 8.70 -15.01
C GLU A 59 -7.19 8.79 -16.36
N ILE A 60 -5.89 8.53 -16.33
CA ILE A 60 -4.99 8.62 -17.48
C ILE A 60 -5.34 7.61 -18.57
N LEU A 61 -5.65 6.37 -18.19
CA LEU A 61 -6.04 5.32 -19.14
C LEU A 61 -7.43 5.54 -19.73
N SER A 62 -8.34 6.19 -19.00
CA SER A 62 -9.73 6.38 -19.42
C SER A 62 -9.98 7.72 -20.11
N LYS A 63 -8.99 8.64 -20.12
CA LYS A 63 -9.14 10.05 -20.58
C LYS A 63 -10.30 10.79 -19.93
N TYR A 64 -10.71 10.34 -18.74
CA TYR A 64 -11.74 10.99 -17.94
C TYR A 64 -11.02 11.93 -16.99
N GLU A 65 -11.43 13.19 -16.90
CA GLU A 65 -10.92 14.10 -15.86
C GLU A 65 -11.49 13.65 -14.50
N MET A 66 -10.61 13.25 -13.58
CA MET A 66 -10.97 12.93 -12.20
C MET A 66 -10.53 14.07 -11.27
N PRO A 67 -11.02 14.11 -10.02
CA PRO A 67 -10.77 15.24 -9.14
C PRO A 67 -9.29 15.35 -8.72
N ASP A 68 -8.72 16.57 -8.79
CA ASP A 68 -7.36 16.95 -8.32
C ASP A 68 -7.01 16.43 -6.91
N ALA A 69 -8.02 16.13 -6.10
CA ALA A 69 -7.88 15.57 -4.76
C ALA A 69 -7.12 14.22 -4.74
N PHE A 70 -7.23 13.39 -5.78
CA PHE A 70 -6.53 12.10 -5.84
C PHE A 70 -5.05 12.25 -6.20
N ASP A 71 -4.73 13.19 -7.08
CA ASP A 71 -3.36 13.59 -7.37
C ASP A 71 -2.67 14.16 -6.13
N PHE A 72 -3.36 15.05 -5.41
CA PHE A 72 -2.87 15.58 -4.14
C PHE A 72 -2.67 14.47 -3.09
N ALA A 73 -3.63 13.56 -2.93
CA ALA A 73 -3.53 12.45 -1.99
C ALA A 73 -2.37 11.51 -2.33
N ALA A 74 -2.15 11.20 -3.60
CA ALA A 74 -1.01 10.41 -4.04
C ALA A 74 0.33 11.13 -3.78
N GLN A 75 0.40 12.43 -4.05
CA GLN A 75 1.60 13.23 -3.77
C GLN A 75 1.91 13.29 -2.27
N VAL A 76 0.91 13.55 -1.42
CA VAL A 76 1.06 13.53 0.04
C VAL A 76 1.57 12.17 0.50
N TRP A 77 0.99 11.08 -0.01
CA TRP A 77 1.43 9.72 0.31
C TRP A 77 2.88 9.44 -0.07
N GLN A 78 3.34 10.02 -1.18
CA GLN A 78 4.67 9.85 -1.72
C GLN A 78 5.74 10.71 -1.03
N THR A 79 5.34 11.73 -0.26
CA THR A 79 6.23 12.68 0.44
C THR A 79 7.39 12.02 1.21
N PRO A 80 7.20 10.91 1.96
CA PRO A 80 8.31 10.26 2.67
C PRO A 80 9.43 9.76 1.75
N PHE A 81 9.12 9.49 0.47
CA PHE A 81 10.09 9.06 -0.54
C PHE A 81 10.66 10.21 -1.36
N ALA A 82 10.19 11.44 -1.16
CA ALA A 82 10.68 12.62 -1.89
C ALA A 82 12.20 12.78 -1.88
N PRO A 83 12.94 12.48 -0.78
CA PRO A 83 14.40 12.53 -0.79
C PRO A 83 15.07 11.56 -1.79
N LEU A 84 14.37 10.51 -2.22
CA LEU A 84 14.88 9.52 -3.18
C LEU A 84 14.57 9.89 -4.64
N PHE A 85 13.63 10.80 -4.88
CA PHE A 85 13.21 11.16 -6.25
C PHE A 85 14.33 11.78 -7.10
N PRO A 86 15.27 12.57 -6.57
CA PRO A 86 16.41 13.06 -7.34
C PRO A 86 17.31 11.95 -7.89
N LEU A 87 17.31 10.77 -7.28
CA LEU A 87 18.12 9.61 -7.71
C LEU A 87 17.45 8.82 -8.84
N LEU A 88 16.15 9.04 -9.06
CA LEU A 88 15.39 8.33 -10.08
C LEU A 88 15.53 9.02 -11.44
N PRO A 89 15.56 8.25 -12.54
CA PRO A 89 15.62 8.83 -13.86
C PRO A 89 14.34 9.64 -14.14
N ARG A 90 14.51 10.83 -14.73
CA ARG A 90 13.40 11.73 -15.12
C ARG A 90 12.71 11.23 -16.39
N ILE A 91 12.11 10.06 -16.31
CA ILE A 91 11.37 9.42 -17.40
C ILE A 91 9.88 9.48 -17.08
N ARG A 92 9.04 9.56 -18.11
CA ARG A 92 7.58 9.40 -18.00
C ARG A 92 7.18 8.09 -18.68
N LEU A 93 6.30 7.34 -18.03
CA LEU A 93 5.71 6.11 -18.56
C LEU A 93 4.20 6.30 -18.60
N ILE A 94 3.61 6.28 -19.80
CA ILE A 94 2.17 6.55 -20.02
C ILE A 94 1.78 7.89 -19.40
N ASP A 95 2.52 8.96 -19.74
CA ASP A 95 2.37 10.33 -19.20
C ASP A 95 2.53 10.52 -17.68
N VAL A 96 2.68 9.43 -16.91
CA VAL A 96 2.95 9.44 -15.47
C VAL A 96 4.45 9.45 -15.20
N PRO A 97 4.95 10.28 -14.27
CA PRO A 97 6.35 10.26 -13.86
C PRO A 97 6.80 8.89 -13.31
N PHE A 98 8.02 8.47 -13.64
CA PHE A 98 8.57 7.17 -13.24
C PHE A 98 8.59 6.95 -11.72
N TYR A 99 8.80 8.00 -10.91
CA TYR A 99 8.80 7.90 -9.45
C TYR A 99 7.46 7.41 -8.89
N TYR A 100 6.35 7.64 -9.59
CA TYR A 100 5.02 7.20 -9.21
C TYR A 100 4.89 5.68 -9.26
N TRP A 101 5.43 5.07 -10.32
CA TRP A 101 5.47 3.63 -10.49
C TRP A 101 6.36 2.96 -9.44
N VAL A 102 7.51 3.58 -9.15
CA VAL A 102 8.43 3.10 -8.12
C VAL A 102 7.77 3.16 -6.75
N THR A 103 7.11 4.27 -6.40
CA THR A 103 6.42 4.40 -5.11
C THR A 103 5.22 3.47 -4.99
N LEU A 104 4.46 3.26 -6.06
CA LEU A 104 3.41 2.25 -6.09
C LEU A 104 3.96 0.83 -5.82
N LEU A 105 5.08 0.47 -6.46
CA LEU A 105 5.73 -0.83 -6.23
C LEU A 105 6.26 -0.94 -4.79
N LEU A 106 6.88 0.12 -4.28
CA LEU A 106 7.35 0.17 -2.89
C LEU A 106 6.20 0.02 -1.90
N SER A 107 5.01 0.56 -2.17
CA SER A 107 3.82 0.37 -1.31
C SER A 107 3.44 -1.10 -1.11
N PHE A 108 3.76 -1.99 -2.05
CA PHE A 108 3.55 -3.44 -1.86
C PHE A 108 4.71 -4.12 -1.11
N VAL A 109 5.92 -3.57 -1.18
CA VAL A 109 7.13 -4.15 -0.58
C VAL A 109 7.33 -3.66 0.86
N LEU A 110 6.98 -2.40 1.16
CA LEU A 110 7.18 -1.76 2.45
C LEU A 110 6.58 -2.53 3.65
N PRO A 111 5.38 -3.14 3.54
CA PRO A 111 4.82 -3.96 4.62
C PRO A 111 5.67 -5.17 5.00
N LEU A 112 6.55 -5.63 4.10
CA LEU A 112 7.41 -6.78 4.35
C LEU A 112 8.55 -6.45 5.33
N PHE A 113 9.09 -5.24 5.32
CA PHE A 113 10.19 -4.87 6.23
C PHE A 113 9.83 -5.01 7.72
N PRO A 114 8.72 -4.41 8.24
CA PRO A 114 8.35 -4.58 9.65
C PRO A 114 7.92 -6.03 9.94
N ALA A 115 7.34 -6.75 8.97
CA ALA A 115 7.01 -8.16 9.11
C ALA A 115 8.26 -9.04 9.28
N SER A 116 9.28 -8.83 8.45
CA SER A 116 10.57 -9.51 8.54
C SER A 116 11.30 -9.17 9.85
N GLY A 117 11.29 -7.91 10.28
CA GLY A 117 11.87 -7.50 11.56
C GLY A 117 11.19 -8.18 12.76
N ALA A 118 9.85 -8.22 12.76
CA ALA A 118 9.09 -8.91 13.80
C ALA A 118 9.31 -10.44 13.76
N PHE A 119 9.47 -11.03 12.57
CA PHE A 119 9.79 -12.45 12.42
C PHE A 119 11.17 -12.80 12.99
N ILE A 120 12.19 -11.99 12.68
CA ILE A 120 13.55 -12.17 13.22
C ILE A 120 13.53 -12.05 14.75
N ASN A 121 12.85 -11.03 15.29
CA ASN A 121 12.72 -10.84 16.73
C ASN A 121 12.01 -12.01 17.43
N CYS A 122 11.05 -12.66 16.77
CA CYS A 122 10.41 -13.88 17.29
C CYS A 122 11.28 -15.13 17.23
N LYS A 123 12.19 -15.22 16.26
CA LYS A 123 13.09 -16.38 16.09
C LYS A 123 14.37 -16.28 16.90
N LEU A 124 14.79 -15.07 17.30
CA LEU A 124 15.92 -14.91 18.19
C LEU A 124 15.54 -15.42 19.58
N PRO A 125 16.14 -16.54 20.06
CA PRO A 125 15.93 -16.96 21.43
C PRO A 125 16.35 -15.81 22.35
N ASN A 126 15.58 -15.63 23.42
CA ASN A 126 15.71 -14.59 24.42
C ASN A 126 17.13 -14.55 25.02
N GLN A 127 18.10 -13.93 24.34
CA GLN A 127 19.45 -13.67 24.86
C GLN A 127 19.51 -12.38 25.68
N ARG A 128 18.37 -11.72 25.92
CA ARG A 128 18.33 -10.56 26.80
C ARG A 128 18.14 -10.98 28.25
N VAL A 129 19.28 -10.99 28.94
CA VAL A 129 19.50 -10.67 30.36
C VAL A 129 19.17 -11.78 31.37
N LYS A 130 20.10 -12.74 31.48
CA LYS A 130 20.58 -13.19 32.79
C LYS A 130 21.89 -12.45 33.08
N ASN A 131 21.81 -11.23 33.61
CA ASN A 131 22.90 -10.56 34.31
C ASN A 131 22.31 -9.97 35.58
#